data_AF-A0A2I1BTD7-F1
#
_entry.id   AF-A0A2I1BTD7-F1
#
_cell.length_a   1.000
_cell.length_b   1.000
_cell.length_c   1.000
_cell.angle_alpha   90.00
_cell.angle_beta   90.00
_cell.angle_gamma   90.00
#
_symmetry.space_group_name_H-M   'P 1'
#
loop_
_entity.id
_entity.type
_entity.pdbx_description
1 polymer ?
#
loop_
_entity_poly.entity_id
_entity_poly.type
_entity_poly.pdbx_seq_one_letter_code
_entity_poly.pdbx_strand_id
1 'polypeptide(L)'
;MHLNLSFFVALLPLASSFVHPGLLVTDSDITRAQQKIKANADPWTTSWNVLTRVRLSDASYTPSPASVVYRSDWDGNTANAEDLWHDVAAAFNLAVRWKISSNTTFADTASNILHAWATTLTALGGGDDKYLTAGLQGYQLANAAELLRDYEPFATKVLPSVIDMANKIFIPMHYKWLHHEEPSQHNVLHFFANWELCNIASAMAMGVLTDNQTVWDFAVDYFKEGEGTGSIHNAITDIVEEPGTGTLLGQGQEAGRDQGHSALDVQLLAVVGQQAWNQGEDLFALNDSRILKGIEYWARYNLGHDVPFVPYANGIVSFTEISSASRGAMRPTWELLYSHYGSGHFDGLGWGSLLHHLDEKDVAAQDSGANTLIASPSAGKATSTPLTWSTPGSIPAVSSGGKSTSAAAASTSAVSSTPSPQSSPSPSSPGTSTPAATPDPLPTPRPTKAGQNPGHRGHRHHHGRKHGACHAHSQV
;
A
#
# COMPACT_ATOMS: atom_id res chain seq x y z
N MET A 1 57.06 24.50 30.66
CA MET A 1 56.31 24.78 29.42
C MET A 1 55.63 23.47 29.03
N HIS A 2 54.39 23.27 29.46
CA HIS A 2 53.63 22.04 29.18
C HIS A 2 52.77 22.26 27.94
N LEU A 3 53.00 21.44 26.92
CA LEU A 3 52.24 21.45 25.67
C LEU A 3 51.10 20.44 25.83
N ASN A 4 49.87 20.92 25.97
CA ASN A 4 48.67 20.07 25.91
C ASN A 4 48.34 19.80 24.44
N LEU A 5 48.43 18.54 24.04
CA LEU A 5 47.98 18.07 22.74
C LEU A 5 46.54 17.58 22.88
N SER A 6 45.56 18.41 22.51
CA SER A 6 44.16 18.00 22.43
C SER A 6 43.95 17.18 21.16
N PHE A 7 43.64 15.89 21.32
CA PHE A 7 43.14 15.05 20.22
C PHE A 7 41.67 15.36 19.98
N PHE A 8 41.36 15.99 18.85
CA PHE A 8 40.01 16.01 18.29
C PHE A 8 39.75 14.65 17.66
N VAL A 9 38.88 13.84 18.27
CA VAL A 9 38.27 12.68 17.61
C VAL A 9 37.11 13.24 16.79
N ALA A 10 37.29 13.31 15.48
CA ALA A 10 36.18 13.54 14.56
C ALA A 10 35.29 12.29 14.59
N LEU A 11 34.11 12.40 15.23
CA LEU A 11 33.02 11.45 15.04
C LEU A 11 32.50 11.64 13.61
N LEU A 12 33.07 10.91 12.67
CA LEU A 12 32.43 10.68 11.38
C LEU A 12 31.11 9.94 11.66
N PRO A 13 29.97 10.36 11.09
CA PRO A 13 28.77 9.54 11.15
C PRO A 13 29.11 8.20 10.52
N LEU A 14 28.96 7.11 11.27
CA LEU A 14 28.90 5.79 10.66
C LEU A 14 27.66 5.81 9.77
N ALA A 15 27.85 5.89 8.46
CA ALA A 15 26.80 5.52 7.53
C ALA A 15 26.49 4.05 7.82
N SER A 16 25.36 3.80 8.47
CA SER A 16 24.88 2.42 8.62
C SER A 16 24.55 1.93 7.22
N SER A 17 25.21 0.86 6.78
CA SER A 17 24.77 0.15 5.59
C SER A 17 23.42 -0.49 5.89
N PHE A 18 22.52 -0.53 4.92
CA PHE A 18 21.30 -1.32 5.04
C PHE A 18 21.64 -2.80 5.24
N VAL A 19 20.79 -3.49 6.00
CA VAL A 19 20.84 -4.94 6.18
C VAL A 19 20.13 -5.61 5.00
N HIS A 20 20.74 -6.64 4.43
CA HIS A 20 20.23 -7.38 3.29
C HIS A 20 20.35 -8.90 3.48
N PRO A 21 19.27 -9.67 3.22
CA PRO A 21 17.89 -9.20 3.11
C PRO A 21 17.42 -8.64 4.47
N GLY A 22 16.80 -7.47 4.47
CA GLY A 22 16.41 -6.79 5.72
C GLY A 22 15.04 -6.10 5.68
N LEU A 23 14.14 -6.56 4.81
CA LEU A 23 12.74 -6.12 4.78
C LEU A 23 11.87 -7.04 5.64
N LEU A 24 10.91 -7.78 5.07
CA LEU A 24 10.00 -8.63 5.86
C LEU A 24 10.56 -10.00 6.22
N VAL A 25 11.57 -10.48 5.51
CA VAL A 25 12.17 -11.80 5.71
C VAL A 25 13.68 -11.66 5.89
N THR A 26 14.20 -12.16 7.00
CA THR A 26 15.64 -12.15 7.30
C THR A 26 16.26 -13.52 7.04
N ASP A 27 17.59 -13.59 6.96
CA ASP A 27 18.30 -14.89 6.90
C ASP A 27 18.06 -15.76 8.15
N SER A 28 17.78 -15.13 9.30
CA SER A 28 17.44 -15.85 10.52
C SER A 28 16.08 -16.55 10.42
N ASP A 29 15.11 -15.93 9.75
CA ASP A 29 13.79 -16.51 9.47
C ASP A 29 13.90 -17.70 8.52
N ILE A 30 14.68 -17.54 7.45
CA ILE A 30 14.96 -18.62 6.50
C ILE A 30 15.63 -19.81 7.22
N THR A 31 16.66 -19.55 8.02
CA THR A 31 17.36 -20.59 8.78
C THR A 31 16.41 -21.31 9.74
N ARG A 32 15.56 -20.57 10.44
CA ARG A 32 14.54 -21.11 11.34
C ARG A 32 13.54 -21.99 10.57
N ALA A 33 13.05 -21.54 9.42
CA ALA A 33 12.13 -22.31 8.59
C ALA A 33 12.77 -23.61 8.09
N GLN A 34 14.00 -23.55 7.56
CA GLN A 34 14.76 -24.73 7.12
C GLN A 34 14.92 -25.77 8.24
N GLN A 35 15.30 -25.33 9.45
CA GLN A 35 15.46 -26.20 10.61
C GLN A 35 14.15 -26.86 11.02
N LYS A 36 13.06 -26.09 11.08
CA LYS A 36 11.72 -26.58 11.47
C LYS A 36 11.14 -27.55 10.45
N ILE A 37 11.28 -27.27 9.15
CA ILE A 37 10.85 -28.17 8.07
C ILE A 37 11.66 -29.46 8.10
N LYS A 38 12.99 -29.38 8.25
CA LYS A 38 13.86 -30.57 8.36
C LYS A 38 13.48 -31.45 9.56
N ALA A 39 13.00 -30.84 10.64
CA ALA A 39 12.53 -31.54 11.84
C ALA A 39 11.09 -32.07 11.73
N ASN A 40 10.39 -31.86 10.60
CA ASN A 40 8.95 -32.11 10.43
C ASN A 40 8.11 -31.43 11.53
N ALA A 41 8.50 -30.22 11.95
CA ALA A 41 7.76 -29.46 12.96
C ALA A 41 6.62 -28.68 12.32
N ASP A 42 5.46 -28.72 12.93
CA ASP A 42 4.31 -27.88 12.59
C ASP A 42 4.33 -26.56 13.39
N PRO A 43 3.81 -25.45 12.80
CA PRO A 43 3.10 -25.39 11.52
C PRO A 43 3.99 -25.27 10.27
N TRP A 44 5.32 -25.14 10.41
CA TRP A 44 6.23 -24.90 9.27
C TRP A 44 6.15 -25.94 8.16
N THR A 45 6.03 -27.22 8.51
CA THR A 45 5.93 -28.31 7.52
C THR A 45 4.62 -28.22 6.74
N THR A 46 3.51 -27.97 7.42
CA THR A 46 2.21 -27.73 6.79
C THR A 46 2.24 -26.51 5.87
N SER A 47 2.78 -25.37 6.31
CA SER A 47 2.90 -24.17 5.48
C SER A 47 3.81 -24.38 4.26
N TRP A 48 4.90 -25.14 4.40
CA TRP A 48 5.75 -25.52 3.27
C TRP A 48 5.01 -26.39 2.24
N ASN A 49 4.18 -27.33 2.69
CA ASN A 49 3.35 -28.15 1.80
C ASN A 49 2.31 -27.31 1.05
N VAL A 50 1.75 -26.27 1.68
CA VAL A 50 0.86 -25.32 1.01
C VAL A 50 1.64 -24.52 -0.04
N LEU A 51 2.78 -23.90 0.36
CA LEU A 51 3.62 -23.11 -0.54
C LEU A 51 4.04 -23.89 -1.78
N THR A 52 4.36 -25.17 -1.65
CA THR A 52 4.82 -26.00 -2.78
C THR A 52 3.71 -26.47 -3.72
N ARG A 53 2.43 -26.30 -3.35
CA ARG A 53 1.26 -26.70 -4.15
C ARG A 53 0.57 -25.55 -4.87
N VAL A 54 0.76 -24.30 -4.44
CA VAL A 54 0.10 -23.16 -5.09
C VAL A 54 0.74 -22.86 -6.45
N ARG A 55 -0.10 -22.54 -7.45
CA ARG A 55 0.35 -22.22 -8.82
C ARG A 55 1.40 -21.11 -8.87
N LEU A 56 1.26 -20.11 -8.01
CA LEU A 56 2.19 -18.97 -7.94
C LEU A 56 3.59 -19.37 -7.46
N SER A 57 3.78 -20.60 -6.97
CA SER A 57 5.08 -21.09 -6.53
C SER A 57 5.70 -22.09 -7.51
N ASP A 58 5.12 -22.29 -8.69
CA ASP A 58 5.60 -23.26 -9.66
C ASP A 58 6.82 -22.72 -10.43
N ALA A 59 7.87 -23.55 -10.59
CA ALA A 59 9.05 -23.20 -11.36
C ALA A 59 8.74 -22.89 -12.84
N SER A 60 7.63 -23.40 -13.38
CA SER A 60 7.19 -23.13 -14.75
C SER A 60 6.29 -21.90 -14.87
N TYR A 61 6.19 -21.06 -13.84
CA TYR A 61 5.39 -19.83 -13.88
C TYR A 61 5.89 -18.88 -14.98
N THR A 62 4.96 -18.30 -15.74
CA THR A 62 5.25 -17.32 -16.80
C THR A 62 4.64 -15.97 -16.41
N PRO A 63 5.45 -14.88 -16.32
CA PRO A 63 4.95 -13.55 -15.99
C PRO A 63 4.13 -12.95 -17.14
N SER A 64 3.27 -11.99 -16.79
CA SER A 64 2.42 -11.22 -17.71
C SER A 64 2.66 -9.72 -17.54
N PRO A 65 3.87 -9.20 -17.82
CA PRO A 65 4.17 -7.80 -17.59
C PRO A 65 3.36 -6.87 -18.51
N ALA A 66 2.93 -5.74 -17.96
CA ALA A 66 2.22 -4.70 -18.69
C ALA A 66 3.03 -3.39 -18.69
N SER A 67 2.96 -2.63 -19.79
CA SER A 67 3.69 -1.37 -19.89
C SER A 67 3.10 -0.27 -19.01
N VAL A 68 1.78 -0.26 -18.83
CA VAL A 68 1.07 0.58 -17.87
C VAL A 68 0.11 -0.28 -17.08
N VAL A 69 0.09 -0.09 -15.76
CA VAL A 69 -0.81 -0.81 -14.86
C VAL A 69 -1.91 0.12 -14.35
N TYR A 70 -3.16 -0.33 -14.48
CA TYR A 70 -4.36 0.33 -14.01
C TYR A 70 -5.02 -0.54 -12.94
N ARG A 71 -5.26 0.04 -11.76
CA ARG A 71 -5.96 -0.65 -10.66
C ARG A 71 -7.41 -0.97 -11.01
N SER A 72 -8.06 0.00 -11.64
CA SER A 72 -9.48 0.04 -11.99
C SER A 72 -9.60 0.53 -13.43
N ASP A 73 -10.72 0.26 -14.10
CA ASP A 73 -10.99 0.79 -15.44
C ASP A 73 -10.87 2.32 -15.42
N TRP A 74 -10.04 2.89 -16.30
CA TRP A 74 -9.74 4.31 -16.29
C TRP A 74 -9.41 4.86 -17.68
N ASP A 75 -10.13 5.90 -18.08
CA ASP A 75 -9.90 6.65 -19.32
C ASP A 75 -9.75 5.74 -20.57
N GLY A 76 -10.66 4.77 -20.69
CA GLY A 76 -10.66 3.80 -21.80
C GLY A 76 -9.63 2.66 -21.68
N ASN A 77 -8.87 2.60 -20.59
CA ASN A 77 -7.97 1.49 -20.27
C ASN A 77 -8.64 0.53 -19.28
N THR A 78 -8.52 -0.77 -19.54
CA THR A 78 -9.05 -1.82 -18.68
C THR A 78 -8.13 -2.08 -17.50
N ALA A 79 -8.71 -2.37 -16.33
CA ALA A 79 -7.98 -2.80 -15.16
C ALA A 79 -7.12 -4.05 -15.46
N ASN A 80 -5.84 -3.98 -15.09
CA ASN A 80 -4.87 -5.06 -15.30
C ASN A 80 -3.89 -5.20 -14.12
N ALA A 81 -4.17 -4.56 -12.98
CA ALA A 81 -3.32 -4.67 -11.80
C ALA A 81 -3.16 -6.12 -11.31
N GLU A 82 -4.12 -7.00 -11.59
CA GLU A 82 -4.05 -8.45 -11.35
C GLU A 82 -2.80 -9.12 -11.89
N ASP A 83 -2.34 -8.69 -13.06
CA ASP A 83 -1.10 -9.22 -13.62
C ASP A 83 0.09 -8.90 -12.70
N LEU A 84 0.17 -7.67 -12.18
CA LEU A 84 1.25 -7.22 -11.32
C LEU A 84 1.22 -7.91 -9.95
N TRP A 85 0.08 -7.96 -9.26
CA TRP A 85 0.07 -8.53 -7.90
C TRP A 85 0.20 -10.06 -7.89
N HIS A 86 -0.27 -10.77 -8.92
CA HIS A 86 0.01 -12.20 -9.04
C HIS A 86 1.48 -12.50 -9.37
N ASP A 87 2.08 -11.74 -10.29
CA ASP A 87 3.49 -11.92 -10.64
C ASP A 87 4.42 -11.60 -9.48
N VAL A 88 4.18 -10.51 -8.75
CA VAL A 88 4.98 -10.16 -7.57
C VAL A 88 4.83 -11.20 -6.46
N ALA A 89 3.61 -11.71 -6.22
CA ALA A 89 3.39 -12.81 -5.29
C ALA A 89 4.12 -14.09 -5.73
N ALA A 90 4.15 -14.38 -7.04
CA ALA A 90 4.87 -15.52 -7.57
C ALA A 90 6.39 -15.38 -7.39
N ALA A 91 6.94 -14.19 -7.69
CA ALA A 91 8.35 -13.91 -7.48
C ALA A 91 8.76 -14.09 -6.01
N PHE A 92 7.96 -13.56 -5.06
CA PHE A 92 8.21 -13.73 -3.63
C PHE A 92 8.19 -15.22 -3.23
N ASN A 93 7.14 -15.95 -3.60
CA ASN A 93 6.99 -17.36 -3.27
C ASN A 93 8.14 -18.22 -3.81
N LEU A 94 8.53 -17.98 -5.07
CA LEU A 94 9.63 -18.67 -5.72
C LEU A 94 10.99 -18.32 -5.06
N ALA A 95 11.21 -17.07 -4.69
CA ALA A 95 12.41 -16.66 -3.95
C ALA A 95 12.48 -17.36 -2.57
N VAL A 96 11.36 -17.46 -1.84
CA VAL A 96 11.29 -18.24 -0.58
C VAL A 96 11.57 -19.72 -0.83
N ARG A 97 11.00 -20.32 -1.89
CA ARG A 97 11.30 -21.71 -2.25
C ARG A 97 12.77 -21.93 -2.53
N TRP A 98 13.42 -21.00 -3.22
CA TRP A 98 14.86 -21.04 -3.44
C TRP A 98 15.63 -20.97 -2.11
N LYS A 99 15.38 -19.94 -1.27
CA LYS A 99 16.09 -19.76 0.00
C LYS A 99 15.95 -20.98 0.92
N ILE A 100 14.79 -21.63 0.97
CA ILE A 100 14.56 -22.82 1.81
C ILE A 100 15.17 -24.10 1.21
N SER A 101 14.98 -24.35 -0.09
CA SER A 101 15.36 -25.63 -0.72
C SER A 101 16.73 -25.64 -1.40
N SER A 102 17.33 -24.46 -1.59
CA SER A 102 18.53 -24.23 -2.39
C SER A 102 18.40 -24.64 -3.87
N ASN A 103 17.19 -24.91 -4.38
CA ASN A 103 16.97 -25.19 -5.79
C ASN A 103 16.91 -23.90 -6.61
N THR A 104 17.95 -23.65 -7.41
CA THR A 104 18.12 -22.41 -8.18
C THR A 104 17.10 -22.21 -9.28
N THR A 105 16.39 -23.26 -9.74
CA THR A 105 15.31 -23.08 -10.73
C THR A 105 14.23 -22.13 -10.21
N PHE A 106 13.95 -22.11 -8.91
CA PHE A 106 13.00 -21.13 -8.36
C PHE A 106 13.56 -19.71 -8.35
N ALA A 107 14.87 -19.53 -8.09
CA ALA A 107 15.51 -18.23 -8.18
C ALA A 107 15.55 -17.70 -9.62
N ASP A 108 15.80 -18.58 -10.60
CA ASP A 108 15.77 -18.25 -12.02
C ASP A 108 14.39 -17.73 -12.43
N THR A 109 13.32 -18.44 -12.06
CA THR A 109 11.95 -18.04 -12.39
C THR A 109 11.55 -16.74 -11.67
N ALA A 110 11.86 -16.60 -10.38
CA ALA A 110 11.60 -15.37 -9.64
C ALA A 110 12.35 -14.15 -10.24
N SER A 111 13.64 -14.34 -10.57
CA SER A 111 14.48 -13.36 -11.24
C SER A 111 13.91 -12.95 -12.60
N ASN A 112 13.42 -13.91 -13.39
CA ASN A 112 12.80 -13.63 -14.69
C ASN A 112 11.52 -12.81 -14.57
N ILE A 113 10.68 -13.07 -13.55
CA ILE A 113 9.47 -12.28 -13.30
C ILE A 113 9.84 -10.83 -13.00
N LEU A 114 10.77 -10.60 -12.07
CA LEU A 114 11.19 -9.25 -11.69
C LEU A 114 11.86 -8.51 -12.86
N HIS A 115 12.68 -9.20 -13.65
CA HIS A 115 13.30 -8.64 -14.85
C HIS A 115 12.25 -8.23 -15.90
N ALA A 116 11.24 -9.06 -16.12
CA ALA A 116 10.19 -8.81 -17.10
C ALA A 116 9.40 -7.55 -16.75
N TRP A 117 9.04 -7.36 -15.48
CA TRP A 117 8.41 -6.12 -15.01
C TRP A 117 9.34 -4.92 -15.07
N ALA A 118 10.58 -5.06 -14.59
CA ALA A 118 11.57 -3.97 -14.57
C ALA A 118 11.89 -3.42 -15.97
N THR A 119 11.79 -4.23 -17.01
CA THR A 119 12.08 -3.84 -18.40
C THR A 119 10.84 -3.44 -19.20
N THR A 120 9.63 -3.72 -18.70
CA THR A 120 8.37 -3.46 -19.41
C THR A 120 7.58 -2.31 -18.80
N LEU A 121 7.51 -2.22 -17.47
CA LEU A 121 6.70 -1.23 -16.77
C LEU A 121 7.26 0.18 -17.02
N THR A 122 6.40 1.09 -17.45
CA THR A 122 6.76 2.49 -17.72
C THR A 122 5.97 3.46 -16.86
N ALA A 123 4.76 3.08 -16.41
CA ALA A 123 3.92 3.93 -15.57
C ALA A 123 2.87 3.13 -14.80
N LEU A 124 2.36 3.74 -13.72
CA LEU A 124 1.12 3.35 -13.07
C LEU A 124 0.05 4.40 -13.40
N GLY A 125 -1.10 3.96 -13.90
CA GLY A 125 -2.24 4.80 -14.28
C GLY A 125 -3.44 4.60 -13.36
N GLY A 126 -4.52 5.34 -13.62
CA GLY A 126 -5.78 5.19 -12.87
C GLY A 126 -6.05 6.28 -11.83
N GLY A 127 -6.01 7.56 -12.20
CA GLY A 127 -6.35 8.64 -11.26
C GLY A 127 -5.46 8.66 -10.02
N ASP A 128 -6.07 8.75 -8.82
CA ASP A 128 -5.37 8.62 -7.54
C ASP A 128 -5.09 7.16 -7.19
N ASP A 129 -5.92 6.20 -7.62
CA ASP A 129 -5.78 4.76 -7.34
C ASP A 129 -4.40 4.19 -7.74
N LYS A 130 -3.69 4.86 -8.66
CA LYS A 130 -2.30 4.54 -9.02
C LYS A 130 -1.36 4.52 -7.80
N TYR A 131 -1.62 5.32 -6.77
CA TYR A 131 -0.83 5.37 -5.54
C TYR A 131 -1.10 4.19 -4.61
N LEU A 132 -2.31 3.62 -4.64
CA LEU A 132 -2.56 2.34 -3.97
C LEU A 132 -1.79 1.21 -4.63
N THR A 133 -1.77 1.16 -5.97
CA THR A 133 -0.95 0.17 -6.70
C THR A 133 0.54 0.39 -6.44
N ALA A 134 1.01 1.64 -6.47
CA ALA A 134 2.40 1.97 -6.19
C ALA A 134 2.82 1.51 -4.80
N GLY A 135 2.03 1.83 -3.78
CA GLY A 135 2.30 1.43 -2.40
C GLY A 135 2.19 -0.08 -2.21
N LEU A 136 1.05 -0.68 -2.52
CA LEU A 136 0.77 -2.09 -2.23
C LEU A 136 1.67 -3.06 -2.99
N GLN A 137 1.89 -2.85 -4.28
CA GLN A 137 2.76 -3.74 -5.06
C GLN A 137 4.24 -3.35 -4.96
N GLY A 138 4.55 -2.08 -4.69
CA GLY A 138 5.93 -1.62 -4.58
C GLY A 138 6.69 -2.29 -3.42
N TYR A 139 6.13 -2.31 -2.20
CA TYR A 139 6.81 -2.98 -1.09
C TYR A 139 6.93 -4.48 -1.32
N GLN A 140 5.92 -5.12 -1.92
CA GLN A 140 5.93 -6.55 -2.22
C GLN A 140 7.02 -6.90 -3.24
N LEU A 141 7.19 -6.07 -4.27
CA LEU A 141 8.20 -6.23 -5.31
C LEU A 141 9.61 -6.09 -4.71
N ALA A 142 9.83 -5.07 -3.88
CA ALA A 142 11.09 -4.88 -3.18
C ALA A 142 11.43 -6.06 -2.25
N ASN A 143 10.44 -6.59 -1.51
CA ASN A 143 10.63 -7.78 -0.68
C ASN A 143 11.01 -9.03 -1.50
N ALA A 144 10.40 -9.23 -2.67
CA ALA A 144 10.78 -10.33 -3.57
C ALA A 144 12.21 -10.16 -4.12
N ALA A 145 12.60 -8.94 -4.50
CA ALA A 145 13.94 -8.63 -4.99
C ALA A 145 15.01 -8.81 -3.91
N GLU A 146 14.75 -8.39 -2.67
CA GLU A 146 15.66 -8.54 -1.54
C GLU A 146 16.00 -10.00 -1.25
N LEU A 147 15.01 -10.89 -1.33
CA LEU A 147 15.22 -12.32 -1.15
C LEU A 147 16.14 -12.94 -2.20
N LEU A 148 16.36 -12.29 -3.35
CA LEU A 148 17.24 -12.75 -4.43
C LEU A 148 18.58 -12.04 -4.45
N ARG A 149 18.85 -11.08 -3.55
CA ARG A 149 20.04 -10.24 -3.60
C ARG A 149 21.35 -11.03 -3.48
N ASP A 150 21.33 -12.19 -2.83
CA ASP A 150 22.46 -13.13 -2.73
C ASP A 150 22.50 -14.17 -3.87
N TYR A 151 21.55 -14.14 -4.81
CA TYR A 151 21.59 -14.94 -6.03
C TYR A 151 22.38 -14.22 -7.13
N GLU A 152 23.61 -14.67 -7.40
CA GLU A 152 24.54 -13.98 -8.31
C GLU A 152 23.92 -13.60 -9.67
N PRO A 153 23.20 -14.49 -10.40
CA PRO A 153 22.62 -14.12 -11.69
C PRO A 153 21.59 -12.98 -11.59
N PHE A 154 20.81 -12.93 -10.51
CA PHE A 154 19.88 -11.83 -10.27
C PHE A 154 20.64 -10.56 -9.91
N ALA A 155 21.56 -10.64 -8.95
CA ALA A 155 22.31 -9.49 -8.44
C ALA A 155 23.09 -8.76 -9.56
N THR A 156 23.69 -9.49 -10.49
CA THR A 156 24.51 -8.90 -11.55
C THR A 156 23.72 -8.50 -12.80
N LYS A 157 22.65 -9.23 -13.16
CA LYS A 157 21.97 -9.02 -14.45
C LYS A 157 20.59 -8.38 -14.34
N VAL A 158 19.91 -8.53 -13.21
CA VAL A 158 18.50 -8.13 -13.05
C VAL A 158 18.32 -7.00 -12.06
N LEU A 159 18.97 -7.09 -10.89
CA LEU A 159 18.85 -6.08 -9.83
C LEU A 159 19.09 -4.63 -10.33
N PRO A 160 20.07 -4.34 -11.23
CA PRO A 160 20.22 -2.99 -11.77
C PRO A 160 18.97 -2.44 -12.48
N SER A 161 18.23 -3.28 -13.22
CA SER A 161 16.98 -2.87 -13.88
C SER A 161 15.84 -2.68 -12.88
N VAL A 162 15.80 -3.48 -11.82
CA VAL A 162 14.82 -3.34 -10.74
C VAL A 162 15.04 -2.05 -9.97
N ILE A 163 16.29 -1.71 -9.66
CA ILE A 163 16.68 -0.44 -9.03
C ILE A 163 16.34 0.76 -9.95
N ASP A 164 16.55 0.63 -11.26
CA ASP A 164 16.18 1.67 -12.22
C ASP A 164 14.66 1.91 -12.25
N MET A 165 13.85 0.85 -12.27
CA MET A 165 12.39 0.93 -12.16
C MET A 165 11.95 1.58 -10.84
N ALA A 166 12.56 1.20 -9.71
CA ALA A 166 12.28 1.79 -8.41
C ALA A 166 12.52 3.31 -8.41
N ASN A 167 13.67 3.75 -8.94
CA ASN A 167 14.05 5.16 -9.00
C ASN A 167 13.22 5.98 -9.99
N LYS A 168 12.78 5.40 -11.10
CA LYS A 168 12.03 6.12 -12.15
C LYS A 168 10.54 6.18 -11.91
N ILE A 169 9.96 5.16 -11.26
CA ILE A 169 8.50 5.02 -11.13
C ILE A 169 8.08 5.14 -9.67
N PHE A 170 8.52 4.21 -8.81
CA PHE A 170 7.95 4.07 -7.47
C PHE A 170 8.38 5.20 -6.53
N ILE A 171 9.69 5.47 -6.40
CA ILE A 171 10.20 6.49 -5.47
C ILE A 171 9.61 7.89 -5.77
N PRO A 172 9.60 8.39 -7.03
CA PRO A 172 8.98 9.68 -7.33
C PRO A 172 7.48 9.72 -7.02
N MET A 173 6.75 8.61 -7.22
CA MET A 173 5.34 8.54 -6.84
C MET A 173 5.14 8.65 -5.34
N HIS A 174 5.95 7.95 -4.53
CA HIS A 174 5.85 8.04 -3.07
C HIS A 174 6.14 9.44 -2.55
N TYR A 175 7.19 10.10 -3.06
CA TYR A 175 7.46 11.49 -2.72
C TYR A 175 6.29 12.39 -3.08
N LYS A 176 5.78 12.29 -4.32
CA LYS A 176 4.67 13.12 -4.79
C LYS A 176 3.43 12.96 -3.90
N TRP A 177 3.09 11.73 -3.54
CA TRP A 177 1.94 11.43 -2.69
C TRP A 177 2.11 11.90 -1.25
N LEU A 178 3.27 11.60 -0.64
CA LEU A 178 3.53 11.92 0.77
C LEU A 178 3.89 13.41 0.98
N HIS A 179 4.29 14.14 -0.07
CA HIS A 179 4.36 15.62 -0.07
C HIS A 179 3.04 16.30 -0.42
N HIS A 180 1.96 15.54 -0.61
CA HIS A 180 0.63 16.06 -0.92
C HIS A 180 0.59 16.95 -2.17
N GLU A 181 1.38 16.59 -3.19
CA GLU A 181 1.50 17.36 -4.42
C GLU A 181 0.38 17.07 -5.44
N GLU A 182 -0.44 16.03 -5.23
CA GLU A 182 -1.59 15.78 -6.09
C GLU A 182 -2.73 16.78 -5.81
N PRO A 183 -3.38 17.35 -6.84
CA PRO A 183 -4.49 18.29 -6.64
C PRO A 183 -5.65 17.73 -5.82
N SER A 184 -5.84 16.40 -5.85
CA SER A 184 -6.81 15.71 -5.01
C SER A 184 -6.52 15.92 -3.52
N GLN A 185 -5.26 16.04 -3.11
CA GLN A 185 -4.77 16.19 -1.74
C GLN A 185 -4.86 17.63 -1.18
N HIS A 186 -5.73 18.48 -1.73
CA HIS A 186 -6.00 19.83 -1.22
C HIS A 186 -6.48 19.88 0.25
N ASN A 187 -6.89 18.74 0.81
CA ASN A 187 -7.07 18.53 2.23
C ASN A 187 -6.24 17.31 2.67
N VAL A 188 -5.11 17.54 3.31
CA VAL A 188 -4.13 16.53 3.73
C VAL A 188 -4.75 15.32 4.45
N LEU A 189 -5.79 15.53 5.26
CA LEU A 189 -6.40 14.46 6.08
C LEU A 189 -7.57 13.73 5.41
N HIS A 190 -7.84 13.99 4.12
CA HIS A 190 -9.04 13.48 3.48
C HIS A 190 -8.97 12.02 3.00
N PHE A 191 -7.78 11.54 2.61
CA PHE A 191 -7.58 10.14 2.24
C PHE A 191 -7.45 9.29 3.51
N PHE A 192 -7.95 8.06 3.45
CA PHE A 192 -7.85 7.12 4.55
C PHE A 192 -6.42 6.62 4.76
N ALA A 193 -6.09 6.20 5.98
CA ALA A 193 -4.74 5.85 6.41
C ALA A 193 -4.05 4.82 5.50
N ASN A 194 -4.80 3.83 4.97
CA ASN A 194 -4.24 2.81 4.09
C ASN A 194 -3.51 3.38 2.86
N TRP A 195 -3.96 4.52 2.35
CA TRP A 195 -3.39 5.17 1.16
C TRP A 195 -1.95 5.60 1.41
N GLU A 196 -1.69 6.26 2.53
CA GLU A 196 -0.34 6.71 2.85
C GLU A 196 0.48 5.61 3.51
N LEU A 197 -0.10 4.77 4.38
CA LEU A 197 0.60 3.65 5.00
C LEU A 197 1.22 2.71 3.95
N CYS A 198 0.53 2.42 2.85
CA CYS A 198 1.11 1.58 1.79
C CYS A 198 2.22 2.29 1.02
N ASN A 199 2.12 3.62 0.84
CA ASN A 199 3.18 4.41 0.20
C ASN A 199 4.41 4.56 1.10
N ILE A 200 4.23 4.67 2.42
CA ILE A 200 5.32 4.64 3.42
C ILE A 200 6.00 3.27 3.40
N ALA A 201 5.23 2.17 3.48
CA ALA A 201 5.76 0.81 3.44
C ALA A 201 6.63 0.58 2.19
N SER A 202 6.14 1.05 1.04
CA SER A 202 6.88 0.97 -0.23
C SER A 202 8.09 1.90 -0.29
N ALA A 203 7.98 3.15 0.18
CA ALA A 203 9.11 4.07 0.23
C ALA A 203 10.25 3.50 1.10
N MET A 204 9.94 2.97 2.29
CA MET A 204 10.92 2.26 3.13
C MET A 204 11.56 1.09 2.39
N ALA A 205 10.74 0.25 1.75
CA ALA A 205 11.22 -0.92 1.03
C ALA A 205 12.12 -0.56 -0.16
N MET A 206 11.77 0.50 -0.89
CA MET A 206 12.56 1.04 -2.01
C MET A 206 13.84 1.71 -1.51
N GLY A 207 13.82 2.37 -0.34
CA GLY A 207 15.01 2.92 0.31
C GLY A 207 16.05 1.84 0.56
N VAL A 208 15.66 0.71 1.16
CA VAL A 208 16.53 -0.46 1.36
C VAL A 208 16.97 -1.03 0.01
N LEU A 209 16.03 -1.35 -0.89
CA LEU A 209 16.32 -1.97 -2.19
C LEU A 209 17.34 -1.17 -3.03
N THR A 210 17.30 0.16 -2.95
CA THR A 210 18.15 1.04 -3.74
C THR A 210 19.36 1.56 -2.97
N ASP A 211 19.60 1.08 -1.75
CA ASP A 211 20.64 1.58 -0.85
C ASP A 211 20.57 3.11 -0.65
N ASN A 212 19.33 3.64 -0.58
CA ASN A 212 19.03 5.07 -0.57
C ASN A 212 18.52 5.53 0.81
N GLN A 213 19.46 5.99 1.64
CA GLN A 213 19.20 6.50 2.99
C GLN A 213 18.22 7.68 2.99
N THR A 214 18.27 8.57 1.99
CA THR A 214 17.37 9.73 1.94
C THR A 214 15.90 9.33 1.83
N VAL A 215 15.58 8.32 1.01
CA VAL A 215 14.22 7.80 0.87
C VAL A 215 13.77 7.10 2.14
N TRP A 216 14.67 6.34 2.76
CA TRP A 216 14.41 5.67 4.03
C TRP A 216 14.08 6.67 5.15
N ASP A 217 14.96 7.66 5.36
CA ASP A 217 14.82 8.68 6.39
C ASP A 217 13.51 9.46 6.19
N PHE A 218 13.22 9.87 4.95
CA PHE A 218 11.96 10.52 4.61
C PHE A 218 10.75 9.69 5.02
N ALA A 219 10.71 8.40 4.68
CA ALA A 219 9.57 7.55 4.97
C ALA A 219 9.41 7.28 6.48
N VAL A 220 10.51 7.05 7.20
CA VAL A 220 10.50 6.86 8.66
C VAL A 220 10.07 8.13 9.38
N ASP A 221 10.60 9.28 8.99
CA ASP A 221 10.23 10.57 9.58
C ASP A 221 8.77 10.92 9.29
N TYR A 222 8.30 10.65 8.08
CA TYR A 222 6.89 10.83 7.72
C TYR A 222 5.97 9.92 8.54
N PHE A 223 6.35 8.66 8.77
CA PHE A 223 5.57 7.77 9.63
C PHE A 223 5.47 8.30 11.06
N LYS A 224 6.56 8.84 11.61
CA LYS A 224 6.59 9.38 12.98
C LYS A 224 5.78 10.67 13.09
N GLU A 225 6.03 11.63 12.20
CA GLU A 225 5.65 13.04 12.38
C GLU A 225 4.96 13.67 11.16
N GLY A 226 4.64 12.89 10.13
CA GLY A 226 3.98 13.38 8.91
C GLY A 226 2.61 14.01 9.17
N GLU A 227 2.21 14.95 8.31
CA GLU A 227 0.95 15.67 8.44
C GLU A 227 -0.28 14.88 7.95
N GLY A 228 -0.07 13.87 7.09
CA GLY A 228 -1.12 13.05 6.49
C GLY A 228 -1.57 11.86 7.34
N THR A 229 -2.53 11.09 6.83
CA THR A 229 -3.17 9.98 7.54
C THR A 229 -2.31 8.74 7.72
N GLY A 230 -1.16 8.66 7.05
CA GLY A 230 -0.17 7.59 7.21
C GLY A 230 0.77 7.78 8.40
N SER A 231 0.82 8.98 8.99
CA SER A 231 1.55 9.17 10.24
C SER A 231 0.89 8.37 11.36
N ILE A 232 1.68 7.84 12.30
CA ILE A 232 1.16 6.96 13.36
C ILE A 232 0.11 7.65 14.24
N HIS A 233 0.19 8.97 14.39
CA HIS A 233 -0.74 9.74 15.20
C HIS A 233 -2.08 9.99 14.50
N ASN A 234 -2.11 9.97 13.17
CA ASN A 234 -3.33 10.10 12.38
C ASN A 234 -3.91 8.73 11.97
N ALA A 235 -3.09 7.69 11.82
CA ALA A 235 -3.52 6.33 11.52
C ALA A 235 -4.20 5.66 12.73
N ILE A 236 -3.68 5.89 13.93
CA ILE A 236 -4.30 5.49 15.21
C ILE A 236 -4.69 6.77 15.94
N THR A 237 -5.92 7.24 15.77
CA THR A 237 -6.34 8.62 16.08
C THR A 237 -6.42 8.90 17.58
N ASP A 238 -7.00 7.97 18.33
CA ASP A 238 -7.35 8.17 19.74
C ASP A 238 -6.89 6.99 20.58
N ILE A 239 -6.51 7.27 21.83
CA ILE A 239 -6.29 6.25 22.84
C ILE A 239 -7.51 6.20 23.76
N VAL A 240 -8.11 5.02 23.89
CA VAL A 240 -9.33 4.77 24.66
C VAL A 240 -9.10 3.68 25.70
N GLU A 241 -9.92 3.64 26.76
CA GLU A 241 -9.84 2.60 27.78
C GLU A 241 -10.76 1.42 27.44
N GLU A 242 -10.21 0.21 27.43
CA GLU A 242 -10.98 -1.03 27.31
C GLU A 242 -12.02 -1.14 28.43
N PRO A 243 -13.31 -1.35 28.09
CA PRO A 243 -14.36 -1.50 29.09
C PRO A 243 -14.08 -2.68 30.03
N GLY A 244 -14.04 -2.39 31.33
CA GLY A 244 -13.91 -3.38 32.40
C GLY A 244 -12.48 -3.66 32.86
N THR A 245 -11.47 -3.47 32.02
CA THR A 245 -10.05 -3.71 32.37
C THR A 245 -9.27 -2.40 32.56
N GLY A 246 -9.66 -1.33 31.87
CA GLY A 246 -8.91 -0.08 31.82
C GLY A 246 -7.64 -0.14 30.96
N THR A 247 -7.40 -1.25 30.24
CA THR A 247 -6.28 -1.37 29.29
C THR A 247 -6.39 -0.31 28.21
N LEU A 248 -5.29 0.37 27.87
CA LEU A 248 -5.31 1.37 26.80
C LEU A 248 -5.32 0.70 25.43
N LEU A 249 -6.27 1.09 24.59
CA LEU A 249 -6.45 0.64 23.20
C LEU A 249 -6.35 1.84 22.26
N GLY A 250 -6.02 1.60 20.99
CA GLY A 250 -5.87 2.65 19.98
C GLY A 250 -6.95 2.57 18.90
N GLN A 251 -7.80 3.58 18.79
CA GLN A 251 -8.79 3.64 17.71
C GLN A 251 -8.10 3.86 16.36
N GLY A 252 -8.27 2.92 15.43
CA GLY A 252 -7.83 3.08 14.04
C GLY A 252 -8.70 4.07 13.28
N GLN A 253 -8.08 4.87 12.40
CA GLN A 253 -8.74 5.91 11.61
C GLN A 253 -9.89 5.39 10.75
N GLU A 254 -9.75 4.18 10.20
CA GLU A 254 -10.78 3.55 9.37
C GLU A 254 -11.86 2.77 10.14
N ALA A 255 -11.78 2.71 11.47
CA ALA A 255 -12.68 1.86 12.26
C ALA A 255 -14.17 2.20 12.08
N GLY A 256 -14.49 3.48 11.84
CA GLY A 256 -15.84 3.96 11.55
C GLY A 256 -16.32 3.67 10.11
N ARG A 257 -15.42 3.32 9.18
CA ARG A 257 -15.73 3.02 7.79
C ARG A 257 -16.17 1.57 7.63
N ASP A 258 -15.23 0.64 7.81
CA ASP A 258 -15.45 -0.80 7.83
C ASP A 258 -14.21 -1.53 8.36
N GLN A 259 -14.39 -2.79 8.75
CA GLN A 259 -13.31 -3.59 9.32
C GLN A 259 -12.38 -4.22 8.27
N GLY A 260 -12.78 -4.26 7.00
CA GLY A 260 -11.97 -4.81 5.92
C GLY A 260 -10.80 -3.88 5.54
N HIS A 261 -11.05 -2.58 5.53
CA HIS A 261 -10.02 -1.56 5.37
C HIS A 261 -9.24 -1.31 6.66
N SER A 262 -9.91 -1.30 7.81
CA SER A 262 -9.18 -1.26 9.09
C SER A 262 -8.20 -2.44 9.24
N ALA A 263 -8.53 -3.62 8.72
CA ALA A 263 -7.60 -4.75 8.66
C ALA A 263 -6.39 -4.47 7.75
N LEU A 264 -6.58 -3.74 6.65
CA LEU A 264 -5.49 -3.34 5.76
C LEU A 264 -4.53 -2.38 6.48
N ASP A 265 -5.04 -1.42 7.24
CA ASP A 265 -4.20 -0.54 8.07
C ASP A 265 -3.35 -1.36 9.05
N VAL A 266 -3.97 -2.32 9.75
CA VAL A 266 -3.25 -3.23 10.66
C VAL A 266 -2.13 -3.98 9.94
N GLN A 267 -2.39 -4.52 8.74
CA GLN A 267 -1.39 -5.20 7.95
C GLN A 267 -0.24 -4.26 7.53
N LEU A 268 -0.55 -3.03 7.12
CA LEU A 268 0.46 -2.06 6.67
C LEU A 268 1.30 -1.53 7.83
N LEU A 269 0.70 -1.31 9.01
CA LEU A 269 1.43 -0.97 10.24
C LEU A 269 2.40 -2.09 10.64
N ALA A 270 2.00 -3.35 10.50
CA ALA A 270 2.87 -4.49 10.72
C ALA A 270 4.05 -4.52 9.74
N VAL A 271 3.81 -4.25 8.46
CA VAL A 271 4.84 -4.17 7.42
C VAL A 271 5.84 -3.05 7.71
N VAL A 272 5.35 -1.84 8.00
CA VAL A 272 6.17 -0.67 8.36
C VAL A 272 7.03 -0.98 9.59
N GLY A 273 6.41 -1.48 10.67
CA GLY A 273 7.12 -1.84 11.90
C GLY A 273 8.19 -2.90 11.68
N GLN A 274 7.89 -3.97 10.94
CA GLN A 274 8.82 -5.07 10.71
C GLN A 274 10.00 -4.67 9.82
N GLN A 275 9.75 -3.89 8.76
CA GLN A 275 10.82 -3.38 7.90
C GLN A 275 11.76 -2.46 8.70
N ALA A 276 11.22 -1.56 9.53
CA ALA A 276 12.02 -0.73 10.42
C ALA A 276 12.84 -1.55 11.42
N TRP A 277 12.18 -2.51 12.09
CA TRP A 277 12.81 -3.36 13.10
C TRP A 277 14.02 -4.11 12.52
N ASN A 278 13.89 -4.66 11.32
CA ASN A 278 14.97 -5.39 10.66
C ASN A 278 16.12 -4.50 10.17
N GLN A 279 15.92 -3.17 10.14
CA GLN A 279 16.97 -2.17 9.91
C GLN A 279 17.46 -1.50 11.21
N GLY A 280 17.01 -1.97 12.38
CA GLY A 280 17.42 -1.44 13.68
C GLY A 280 16.66 -0.21 14.18
N GLU A 281 15.53 0.13 13.54
CA GLU A 281 14.64 1.22 13.96
C GLU A 281 13.39 0.63 14.65
N ASP A 282 13.19 0.96 15.93
CA ASP A 282 12.09 0.40 16.73
C ASP A 282 10.80 1.24 16.62
N LEU A 283 10.09 1.09 15.50
CA LEU A 283 8.77 1.70 15.31
C LEU A 283 7.66 0.98 16.10
N PHE A 284 7.89 -0.24 16.57
CA PHE A 284 6.91 -0.98 17.36
C PHE A 284 6.80 -0.45 18.79
N ALA A 285 7.90 0.06 19.37
CA ALA A 285 7.89 0.75 20.66
C ALA A 285 7.46 2.22 20.58
N LEU A 286 7.42 2.80 19.37
CA LEU A 286 7.11 4.21 19.15
C LEU A 286 5.78 4.62 19.80
N ASN A 287 5.80 5.79 20.46
CA ASN A 287 4.63 6.39 21.11
C ASN A 287 3.92 5.46 22.10
N ASP A 288 4.73 4.80 22.96
CA ASP A 288 4.25 3.84 23.96
C ASP A 288 3.50 2.68 23.27
N SER A 289 4.16 2.07 22.28
CA SER A 289 3.63 0.99 21.45
C SER A 289 2.26 1.30 20.81
N ARG A 290 2.16 2.45 20.15
CA ARG A 290 0.89 2.89 19.51
C ARG A 290 0.41 1.93 18.43
N ILE A 291 1.33 1.25 17.73
CA ILE A 291 0.99 0.16 16.79
C ILE A 291 0.26 -0.97 17.53
N LEU A 292 0.81 -1.45 18.66
CA LEU A 292 0.19 -2.51 19.48
C LEU A 292 -1.21 -2.12 19.93
N LYS A 293 -1.38 -0.93 20.50
CA LYS A 293 -2.69 -0.43 20.95
C LYS A 293 -3.72 -0.43 19.82
N GLY A 294 -3.31 -0.01 18.62
CA GLY A 294 -4.14 -0.05 17.42
C GLY A 294 -4.58 -1.45 17.02
N ILE A 295 -3.63 -2.38 17.03
CA ILE A 295 -3.86 -3.79 16.71
C ILE A 295 -4.80 -4.43 17.74
N GLU A 296 -4.59 -4.19 19.03
CA GLU A 296 -5.42 -4.74 20.10
C GLU A 296 -6.86 -4.21 20.05
N TYR A 297 -7.04 -2.92 19.73
CA TYR A 297 -8.36 -2.34 19.50
C TYR A 297 -9.10 -3.06 18.37
N TRP A 298 -8.45 -3.19 17.22
CA TRP A 298 -9.04 -3.84 16.06
C TRP A 298 -9.33 -5.32 16.34
N ALA A 299 -8.39 -6.04 16.98
CA ALA A 299 -8.50 -7.46 17.28
C ALA A 299 -9.67 -7.71 18.23
N ARG A 300 -9.76 -6.92 19.30
CA ARG A 300 -10.86 -6.98 20.27
C ARG A 300 -12.20 -6.85 19.57
N TYR A 301 -12.36 -5.83 18.72
CA TYR A 301 -13.62 -5.61 18.03
C TYR A 301 -13.98 -6.76 17.08
N ASN A 302 -13.02 -7.25 16.31
CA ASN A 302 -13.23 -8.30 15.32
C ASN A 302 -13.36 -9.70 15.93
N LEU A 303 -12.94 -9.90 17.19
CA LEU A 303 -13.24 -11.09 17.99
C LEU A 303 -14.65 -11.06 18.63
N GLY A 304 -15.46 -10.06 18.30
CA GLY A 304 -16.86 -9.96 18.74
C GLY A 304 -17.07 -9.19 20.04
N HIS A 305 -16.02 -8.59 20.61
CA HIS A 305 -16.14 -7.74 21.79
C HIS A 305 -16.39 -6.27 21.42
N ASP A 306 -16.99 -5.50 22.30
CA ASP A 306 -17.19 -4.06 22.08
C ASP A 306 -15.95 -3.25 22.45
N VAL A 307 -15.78 -2.13 21.75
CA VAL A 307 -14.74 -1.13 21.97
C VAL A 307 -15.39 0.26 22.07
N PRO A 308 -14.86 1.17 22.89
CA PRO A 308 -15.30 2.56 22.89
C PRO A 308 -14.91 3.20 21.56
N PHE A 309 -15.80 4.03 21.01
CA PHE A 309 -15.51 4.78 19.80
C PHE A 309 -15.60 6.28 20.08
N VAL A 310 -14.53 7.00 19.77
CA VAL A 310 -14.51 8.47 19.75
C VAL A 310 -14.98 8.90 18.36
N PRO A 311 -16.05 9.71 18.23
CA PRO A 311 -16.53 10.19 16.95
C PRO A 311 -15.40 10.77 16.10
N TYR A 312 -15.21 10.20 14.91
CA TYR A 312 -14.16 10.57 13.98
C TYR A 312 -14.74 11.38 12.82
N ALA A 313 -14.09 12.46 12.45
CA ALA A 313 -14.42 13.17 11.22
C ALA A 313 -13.15 13.67 10.55
N ASN A 314 -13.14 13.61 9.22
CA ASN A 314 -12.21 14.39 8.42
C ASN A 314 -13.00 15.38 7.56
N GLY A 315 -12.34 16.08 6.63
CA GLY A 315 -13.04 17.08 5.81
C GLY A 315 -14.05 16.53 4.80
N ILE A 316 -14.24 15.20 4.72
CA ILE A 316 -15.12 14.53 3.73
C ILE A 316 -16.07 13.51 4.38
N VAL A 317 -15.65 12.84 5.44
CA VAL A 317 -16.45 11.81 6.14
C VAL A 317 -16.61 12.13 7.63
N SER A 318 -17.67 11.60 8.22
CA SER A 318 -17.90 11.64 9.66
C SER A 318 -18.55 10.34 10.11
N PHE A 319 -17.96 9.73 11.14
CA PHE A 319 -18.44 8.52 11.79
C PHE A 319 -18.68 8.83 13.27
N THR A 320 -19.84 8.40 13.76
CA THR A 320 -20.23 8.59 15.17
C THR A 320 -20.17 7.29 15.97
N GLU A 321 -19.94 6.18 15.30
CA GLU A 321 -19.83 4.84 15.86
C GLU A 321 -18.83 4.00 15.03
N ILE A 322 -18.33 2.92 15.64
CA ILE A 322 -17.54 1.93 14.93
C ILE A 322 -18.42 1.14 13.95
N SER A 323 -17.92 0.86 12.75
CA SER A 323 -18.68 0.14 11.73
C SER A 323 -18.67 -1.37 11.97
N SER A 324 -19.83 -2.01 11.89
CA SER A 324 -19.95 -3.47 11.89
C SER A 324 -19.74 -4.10 10.51
N ALA A 325 -19.58 -3.29 9.46
CA ALA A 325 -19.33 -3.79 8.12
C ALA A 325 -18.02 -4.58 8.11
N SER A 326 -18.08 -5.79 7.55
CA SER A 326 -16.95 -6.74 7.51
C SER A 326 -16.37 -7.12 8.88
N ARG A 327 -17.12 -6.98 9.98
CA ARG A 327 -16.65 -7.41 11.32
C ARG A 327 -16.29 -8.90 11.30
N GLY A 328 -15.13 -9.22 11.85
CA GLY A 328 -14.50 -10.54 11.71
C GLY A 328 -13.65 -10.69 10.44
N ALA A 329 -13.39 -9.59 9.72
CA ALA A 329 -12.40 -9.57 8.64
C ALA A 329 -11.06 -10.11 9.15
N MET A 330 -10.27 -10.74 8.28
CA MET A 330 -8.95 -11.27 8.64
C MET A 330 -7.96 -11.07 7.50
N ARG A 331 -6.70 -10.82 7.84
CA ARG A 331 -5.57 -10.72 6.89
C ARG A 331 -4.36 -11.50 7.42
N PRO A 332 -3.49 -12.02 6.54
CA PRO A 332 -2.30 -12.78 6.93
C PRO A 332 -1.20 -11.86 7.47
N THR A 333 -1.38 -11.34 8.69
CA THR A 333 -0.43 -10.43 9.36
C THR A 333 -0.21 -10.79 10.84
N TRP A 334 -1.11 -11.58 11.42
CA TRP A 334 -1.10 -11.95 12.83
C TRP A 334 0.13 -12.73 13.27
N GLU A 335 0.68 -13.58 12.41
CA GLU A 335 1.92 -14.31 12.72
C GLU A 335 3.11 -13.37 12.98
N LEU A 336 3.23 -12.32 12.16
CA LEU A 336 4.28 -11.29 12.31
C LEU A 336 4.09 -10.55 13.63
N LEU A 337 2.88 -10.03 13.86
CA LEU A 337 2.57 -9.24 15.06
C LEU A 337 2.71 -10.07 16.33
N TYR A 338 2.25 -11.32 16.31
CA TYR A 338 2.40 -12.25 17.41
C TYR A 338 3.87 -12.64 17.64
N SER A 339 4.63 -12.92 16.58
CA SER A 339 6.05 -13.23 16.72
C SER A 339 6.83 -12.06 17.32
N HIS A 340 6.46 -10.82 17.00
CA HIS A 340 7.11 -9.63 17.54
C HIS A 340 6.73 -9.40 19.02
N TYR A 341 5.43 -9.33 19.35
CA TYR A 341 4.98 -8.96 20.70
C TYR A 341 4.81 -10.15 21.66
N GLY A 342 4.40 -11.32 21.17
CA GLY A 342 4.01 -12.49 21.97
C GLY A 342 5.12 -13.47 22.32
N SER A 343 6.35 -13.31 21.80
CA SER A 343 7.45 -14.25 21.98
C SER A 343 8.30 -14.08 23.26
N GLY A 344 7.79 -13.33 24.26
CA GLY A 344 8.48 -13.12 25.54
C GLY A 344 9.47 -11.95 25.57
N HIS A 345 9.26 -10.96 24.69
CA HIS A 345 9.86 -9.62 24.85
C HIS A 345 8.95 -8.65 25.62
N PHE A 346 7.66 -8.98 25.74
CA PHE A 346 6.64 -8.21 26.45
C PHE A 346 5.66 -9.15 27.17
N ASP A 347 6.16 -9.84 28.18
CA ASP A 347 5.43 -10.79 29.06
C ASP A 347 4.32 -10.12 29.90
N GLY A 348 3.93 -8.90 29.57
CA GLY A 348 3.06 -8.04 30.37
C GLY A 348 1.86 -7.43 29.64
N LEU A 349 1.60 -7.74 28.36
CA LEU A 349 0.54 -7.07 27.59
C LEU A 349 -0.30 -8.04 26.76
N GLY A 350 -1.55 -8.26 27.21
CA GLY A 350 -2.72 -8.38 26.34
C GLY A 350 -2.81 -9.53 25.33
N TRP A 351 -3.81 -9.44 24.46
CA TRP A 351 -4.52 -10.49 23.72
C TRP A 351 -3.70 -11.36 22.74
N GLY A 352 -2.37 -11.22 22.70
CA GLY A 352 -1.49 -12.05 21.86
C GLY A 352 -1.70 -13.56 22.07
N SER A 353 -2.12 -13.99 23.26
CA SER A 353 -2.41 -15.40 23.56
C SER A 353 -3.69 -15.96 22.94
N LEU A 354 -4.61 -15.14 22.40
CA LEU A 354 -5.89 -15.63 21.87
C LEU A 354 -5.82 -16.08 20.39
N LEU A 355 -4.84 -15.59 19.62
CA LEU A 355 -4.58 -16.07 18.26
C LEU A 355 -4.06 -17.52 18.24
N HIS A 356 -3.64 -18.03 19.39
CA HIS A 356 -3.32 -19.44 19.62
C HIS A 356 -4.56 -20.35 19.79
N HIS A 357 -5.77 -19.79 19.76
CA HIS A 357 -7.03 -20.53 19.85
C HIS A 357 -7.90 -20.41 18.59
N LEU A 358 -7.27 -20.41 17.42
CA LEU A 358 -7.89 -21.11 16.29
C LEU A 358 -7.65 -22.60 16.56
N ASP A 359 -8.56 -23.22 17.32
CA ASP A 359 -8.54 -24.67 17.50
C ASP A 359 -8.70 -25.33 16.11
N GLU A 360 -8.38 -26.62 15.95
CA GLU A 360 -8.54 -27.36 14.68
C GLU A 360 -9.94 -27.16 14.04
N LYS A 361 -10.97 -26.91 14.87
CA LYS A 361 -12.34 -26.60 14.44
C LYS A 361 -12.50 -25.26 13.71
N ASP A 362 -11.68 -24.26 14.06
CA ASP A 362 -11.72 -22.92 13.49
C ASP A 362 -10.97 -22.87 12.15
N VAL A 363 -9.93 -23.70 12.00
CA VAL A 363 -9.25 -23.98 10.72
C VAL A 363 -10.14 -24.83 9.79
N ALA A 364 -10.82 -25.85 10.33
CA ALA A 364 -11.75 -26.68 9.56
C ALA A 364 -12.97 -25.89 9.05
N ALA A 365 -13.41 -24.87 9.77
CA ALA A 365 -14.46 -23.95 9.30
C ALA A 365 -14.02 -23.17 8.05
N GLN A 366 -12.73 -22.83 7.95
CA GLN A 366 -12.15 -22.14 6.80
C GLN A 366 -11.95 -23.09 5.59
N ASP A 367 -11.56 -24.34 5.85
CA ASP A 367 -11.41 -25.39 4.83
C ASP A 367 -12.74 -25.93 4.27
N SER A 368 -13.87 -25.68 4.96
CA SER A 368 -15.20 -26.15 4.56
C SER A 368 -15.85 -25.42 3.38
N GLY A 369 -15.08 -24.58 2.67
CA GLY A 369 -15.45 -24.09 1.35
C GLY A 369 -16.09 -22.70 1.35
N ALA A 370 -15.28 -21.68 1.62
CA ALA A 370 -15.44 -20.38 1.00
C ALA A 370 -14.10 -19.98 0.39
N ASN A 371 -13.94 -20.25 -0.91
CA ASN A 371 -12.93 -19.62 -1.74
C ASN A 371 -13.21 -18.11 -1.72
N THR A 372 -12.74 -17.42 -0.67
CA THR A 372 -12.79 -15.96 -0.61
C THR A 372 -11.55 -15.50 -1.34
N LEU A 373 -11.71 -15.42 -2.66
CA LEU A 373 -10.83 -14.71 -3.57
C LEU A 373 -10.34 -13.43 -2.86
N ILE A 374 -9.05 -13.13 -3.01
CA ILE A 374 -8.60 -11.75 -3.05
C ILE A 374 -9.35 -11.14 -4.24
N ALA A 375 -10.57 -10.68 -4.00
CA ALA A 375 -11.38 -10.03 -4.99
C ALA A 375 -11.01 -8.55 -4.94
N SER A 376 -10.36 -8.08 -6.00
CA SER A 376 -10.59 -6.71 -6.44
C SER A 376 -12.11 -6.50 -6.55
N PRO A 377 -12.69 -5.44 -6.00
CA PRO A 377 -14.13 -5.25 -6.09
C PRO A 377 -14.51 -5.05 -7.56
N SER A 378 -15.15 -6.05 -8.15
CA SER A 378 -15.82 -5.91 -9.44
C SER A 378 -17.26 -5.45 -9.19
N ALA A 379 -17.67 -4.36 -9.86
CA ALA A 379 -18.99 -3.75 -9.75
C ALA A 379 -20.14 -4.74 -10.06
N GLY A 380 -20.86 -5.17 -9.01
CA GLY A 380 -22.10 -5.93 -9.12
C GLY A 380 -23.33 -5.02 -9.11
N LYS A 381 -24.11 -5.02 -10.20
CA LYS A 381 -25.39 -4.31 -10.35
C LYS A 381 -26.39 -4.71 -9.26
N ALA A 382 -26.78 -3.76 -8.41
CA ALA A 382 -27.94 -3.90 -7.53
C ALA A 382 -29.24 -3.82 -8.37
N THR A 383 -30.08 -4.85 -8.23
CA THR A 383 -31.45 -4.87 -8.75
C THR A 383 -32.34 -4.03 -7.84
N SER A 384 -32.98 -3.01 -8.41
CA SER A 384 -33.92 -2.15 -7.70
C SER A 384 -35.25 -2.87 -7.46
N THR A 385 -35.62 -3.00 -6.18
CA THR A 385 -36.99 -3.35 -5.77
C THR A 385 -37.74 -2.04 -5.47
N PRO A 386 -38.82 -1.67 -6.20
CA PRO A 386 -39.55 -0.44 -5.90
C PRO A 386 -40.53 -0.65 -4.75
N LEU A 387 -40.44 0.22 -3.74
CA LEU A 387 -41.44 0.36 -2.67
C LEU A 387 -42.76 0.90 -3.25
N THR A 388 -43.85 0.23 -2.91
CA THR A 388 -45.22 0.54 -3.31
C THR A 388 -45.76 1.78 -2.60
N TRP A 389 -46.26 2.75 -3.38
CA TRP A 389 -47.15 3.82 -2.90
C TRP A 389 -48.55 3.64 -3.52
N SER A 390 -49.55 3.60 -2.65
CA SER A 390 -50.97 3.44 -2.94
C SER A 390 -51.59 4.69 -3.61
N THR A 391 -52.38 4.46 -4.66
CA THR A 391 -53.25 5.44 -5.33
C THR A 391 -54.71 5.30 -4.89
N PRO A 392 -55.53 6.34 -5.09
CA PRO A 392 -56.79 6.07 -5.80
C PRO A 392 -57.19 7.16 -6.82
N GLY A 393 -57.75 6.72 -7.96
CA GLY A 393 -58.86 7.44 -8.62
C GLY A 393 -58.71 7.88 -10.09
N SER A 394 -59.18 7.02 -11.00
CA SER A 394 -60.07 7.31 -12.16
C SER A 394 -59.57 7.97 -13.48
N ILE A 395 -59.87 7.21 -14.55
CA ILE A 395 -59.85 7.34 -16.05
C ILE A 395 -60.91 8.39 -16.56
N PRO A 396 -61.02 8.86 -17.86
CA PRO A 396 -60.49 8.33 -19.15
C PRO A 396 -59.87 9.29 -20.22
N ALA A 397 -59.09 8.63 -21.11
CA ALA A 397 -58.96 8.64 -22.59
C ALA A 397 -59.43 9.84 -23.47
N VAL A 398 -58.68 10.09 -24.56
CA VAL A 398 -59.18 10.17 -25.97
C VAL A 398 -58.01 10.01 -26.97
N SER A 399 -58.34 9.36 -28.10
CA SER A 399 -57.54 8.94 -29.26
C SER A 399 -57.35 9.97 -30.38
N SER A 400 -56.38 9.73 -31.27
CA SER A 400 -56.41 9.81 -32.77
C SER A 400 -55.02 10.22 -33.31
N GLY A 401 -54.48 9.80 -34.46
CA GLY A 401 -54.92 8.96 -35.58
C GLY A 401 -53.97 9.17 -36.79
N GLY A 402 -53.83 8.17 -37.68
CA GLY A 402 -53.25 8.25 -39.05
C GLY A 402 -51.74 7.98 -39.17
N LYS A 403 -51.19 6.90 -39.78
CA LYS A 403 -51.21 6.38 -41.19
C LYS A 403 -50.79 7.45 -42.22
N SER A 404 -49.89 7.28 -43.19
CA SER A 404 -49.28 6.09 -43.84
C SER A 404 -48.18 6.51 -44.86
N THR A 405 -47.24 5.58 -45.17
CA THR A 405 -46.55 5.29 -46.48
C THR A 405 -45.60 6.34 -47.10
N SER A 406 -44.47 6.01 -47.78
CA SER A 406 -43.89 4.75 -48.29
C SER A 406 -42.51 4.98 -48.94
N ALA A 407 -41.76 3.87 -49.10
CA ALA A 407 -40.84 3.51 -50.20
C ALA A 407 -39.30 3.62 -50.00
N ALA A 408 -38.68 2.43 -49.89
CA ALA A 408 -37.60 1.81 -50.68
C ALA A 408 -36.47 2.71 -51.26
N ALA A 409 -35.20 2.31 -51.36
CA ALA A 409 -34.62 0.98 -51.60
C ALA A 409 -33.13 0.93 -51.20
N ALA A 410 -32.62 -0.30 -51.22
CA ALA A 410 -31.34 -0.78 -50.72
C ALA A 410 -30.11 -0.51 -51.62
N SER A 411 -29.00 -1.11 -51.16
CA SER A 411 -27.82 -1.59 -51.90
C SER A 411 -26.64 -0.61 -51.95
N THR A 412 -25.36 -0.95 -51.76
CA THR A 412 -24.59 -2.11 -51.20
C THR A 412 -23.12 -1.81 -51.53
N SER A 413 -22.18 -2.16 -50.63
CA SER A 413 -20.82 -2.67 -50.94
C SER A 413 -19.77 -1.73 -51.58
N ALA A 414 -18.45 -1.89 -51.43
CA ALA A 414 -17.54 -2.51 -50.48
C ALA A 414 -16.09 -2.35 -51.06
N VAL A 415 -15.07 -2.49 -50.19
CA VAL A 415 -13.69 -3.00 -50.48
C VAL A 415 -12.72 -2.03 -51.23
N SER A 416 -11.65 -1.50 -50.61
CA SER A 416 -10.38 -2.06 -50.05
C SER A 416 -9.24 -2.19 -51.07
N SER A 417 -8.06 -1.63 -50.74
CA SER A 417 -6.72 -2.16 -51.11
C SER A 417 -5.56 -1.34 -50.48
N THR A 418 -4.73 -2.05 -49.71
CA THR A 418 -3.33 -1.79 -49.28
C THR A 418 -2.33 -2.08 -50.43
N PRO A 419 -1.03 -1.65 -50.45
CA PRO A 419 0.01 -2.01 -49.45
C PRO A 419 1.20 -1.02 -49.19
N SER A 420 2.01 -1.37 -48.17
CA SER A 420 3.28 -0.83 -47.59
C SER A 420 4.51 -0.79 -48.57
N PRO A 421 5.82 -0.56 -48.20
CA PRO A 421 6.51 -0.30 -46.89
C PRO A 421 7.75 0.67 -46.87
N GLN A 422 8.41 0.79 -45.69
CA GLN A 422 9.84 1.17 -45.37
C GLN A 422 10.31 2.64 -45.63
N SER A 423 11.03 3.36 -44.75
CA SER A 423 12.27 3.09 -44.01
C SER A 423 12.66 4.26 -43.06
N SER A 424 13.52 4.01 -42.08
CA SER A 424 14.34 4.95 -41.25
C SER A 424 15.80 4.41 -41.28
N PRO A 425 16.90 5.04 -40.76
CA PRO A 425 16.97 5.95 -39.59
C PRO A 425 18.15 6.99 -39.45
N SER A 426 18.12 7.76 -38.33
CA SER A 426 19.27 8.25 -37.48
C SER A 426 20.16 9.46 -37.93
N PRO A 427 21.02 10.05 -37.04
CA PRO A 427 20.74 10.70 -35.73
C PRO A 427 21.56 12.01 -35.50
N SER A 428 21.41 12.71 -34.36
CA SER A 428 22.46 13.59 -33.80
C SER A 428 22.32 13.76 -32.28
N SER A 429 23.43 13.57 -31.55
CA SER A 429 23.58 13.67 -30.09
C SER A 429 24.39 14.94 -29.69
N PRO A 430 24.90 15.13 -28.45
CA PRO A 430 24.42 16.16 -27.52
C PRO A 430 25.50 17.19 -27.09
N GLY A 431 25.08 18.27 -26.44
CA GLY A 431 25.96 19.28 -25.85
C GLY A 431 25.94 19.27 -24.32
N THR A 432 27.11 19.08 -23.71
CA THR A 432 27.45 19.16 -22.29
C THR A 432 27.76 20.58 -21.82
N SER A 433 27.40 20.95 -20.57
CA SER A 433 28.17 21.90 -19.75
C SER A 433 27.88 21.73 -18.25
N THR A 434 28.95 21.72 -17.44
CA THR A 434 29.03 21.57 -15.97
C THR A 434 29.29 22.96 -15.30
N PRO A 435 29.39 23.11 -13.96
CA PRO A 435 28.69 24.16 -13.21
C PRO A 435 29.62 25.21 -12.58
N ALA A 436 29.04 26.30 -12.02
CA ALA A 436 29.80 27.24 -11.21
C ALA A 436 28.99 27.82 -10.03
N ALA A 437 29.54 27.59 -8.84
CA ALA A 437 29.72 28.48 -7.67
C ALA A 437 28.51 29.04 -6.88
N THR A 438 28.50 28.65 -5.60
CA THR A 438 27.98 29.34 -4.40
C THR A 438 28.64 30.70 -4.17
N PRO A 439 27.96 31.60 -3.43
CA PRO A 439 28.53 32.03 -2.15
C PRO A 439 27.52 32.12 -0.98
N ASP A 440 28.13 32.22 0.20
CA ASP A 440 27.70 32.01 1.59
C ASP A 440 27.08 33.30 2.25
N PRO A 441 26.77 33.40 3.57
CA PRO A 441 25.39 33.54 4.07
C PRO A 441 25.04 34.80 4.91
N LEU A 442 23.72 35.00 5.15
CA LEU A 442 22.99 35.63 6.30
C LEU A 442 23.24 37.11 6.69
N PRO A 443 22.21 37.86 7.16
CA PRO A 443 21.77 37.74 8.57
C PRO A 443 20.26 37.88 8.85
N THR A 444 19.81 37.15 9.87
CA THR A 444 18.58 37.32 10.64
C THR A 444 18.56 38.62 11.47
N PRO A 445 17.36 39.19 11.70
CA PRO A 445 17.06 39.80 13.00
C PRO A 445 15.85 39.16 13.71
N ARG A 446 15.94 39.19 15.05
CA ARG A 446 15.02 38.66 16.08
C ARG A 446 13.77 39.56 16.30
N PRO A 447 12.83 39.24 17.24
CA PRO A 447 11.39 39.42 17.05
C PRO A 447 10.83 40.67 17.74
N THR A 448 9.65 41.13 17.32
CA THR A 448 8.85 42.10 18.07
C THR A 448 7.47 41.56 18.41
N LYS A 449 7.10 41.78 19.68
CA LYS A 449 5.89 41.35 20.37
C LYS A 449 4.62 42.05 19.86
N ALA A 450 3.51 41.30 19.95
CA ALA A 450 2.16 41.65 20.42
C ALA A 450 1.54 43.03 20.07
N GLY A 451 0.32 42.98 19.53
CA GLY A 451 -0.73 43.94 19.91
C GLY A 451 -1.62 44.47 18.80
N GLN A 452 -2.89 44.02 18.83
CA GLN A 452 -4.11 44.78 18.52
C GLN A 452 -4.50 45.09 17.06
N ASN A 453 -5.58 44.40 16.66
CA ASN A 453 -6.61 44.85 15.70
C ASN A 453 -7.25 46.18 16.19
N PRO A 454 -7.72 47.08 15.30
CA PRO A 454 -9.06 46.87 14.71
C PRO A 454 -9.30 47.48 13.31
N GLY A 455 -10.39 47.07 12.66
CA GLY A 455 -11.17 47.99 11.80
C GLY A 455 -11.59 47.47 10.43
N HIS A 456 -12.84 47.01 10.35
CA HIS A 456 -13.60 46.77 9.12
C HIS A 456 -13.56 47.95 8.11
N ARG A 457 -13.47 47.61 6.81
CA ARG A 457 -14.27 48.23 5.74
C ARG A 457 -14.36 47.27 4.55
N GLY A 458 -15.59 46.92 4.18
CA GLY A 458 -15.88 46.02 3.07
C GLY A 458 -15.90 46.72 1.71
N HIS A 459 -15.78 45.93 0.64
CA HIS A 459 -16.38 46.21 -0.66
C HIS A 459 -16.79 44.90 -1.36
N ARG A 460 -17.90 45.02 -2.10
CA ARG A 460 -18.69 43.97 -2.74
C ARG A 460 -18.07 43.43 -4.03
N HIS A 461 -18.32 42.13 -4.24
CA HIS A 461 -18.60 41.36 -5.46
C HIS A 461 -18.08 41.79 -6.85
N HIS A 462 -17.47 40.82 -7.53
CA HIS A 462 -17.91 40.45 -8.88
C HIS A 462 -17.80 38.93 -9.12
N HIS A 463 -18.90 38.34 -9.58
CA HIS A 463 -19.03 36.94 -9.98
C HIS A 463 -18.31 36.63 -11.29
N GLY A 464 -17.82 35.40 -11.40
CA GLY A 464 -17.80 34.70 -12.68
C GLY A 464 -16.65 33.70 -12.85
N ARG A 465 -16.88 32.42 -12.53
CA ARG A 465 -16.61 31.30 -13.45
C ARG A 465 -17.15 29.98 -12.92
N LYS A 466 -17.47 29.15 -13.91
CA LYS A 466 -18.31 27.95 -13.89
C LYS A 466 -17.77 26.86 -12.96
N HIS A 467 -18.65 26.32 -12.11
CA HIS A 467 -18.44 25.06 -11.41
C HIS A 467 -18.42 23.91 -12.41
N GLY A 468 -17.29 23.20 -12.51
CA GLY A 468 -17.27 21.80 -12.90
C GLY A 468 -17.44 20.98 -11.64
N ALA A 469 -18.57 20.31 -11.48
CA ALA A 469 -18.81 19.39 -10.39
C ALA A 469 -17.95 18.14 -10.61
N CYS A 470 -16.95 17.91 -9.75
CA CYS A 470 -16.34 16.60 -9.58
C CYS A 470 -17.34 15.71 -8.85
N HIS A 471 -18.06 14.89 -9.59
CA HIS A 471 -18.78 13.74 -9.04
C HIS A 471 -17.75 12.67 -8.68
N ALA A 472 -17.37 12.61 -7.40
CA ALA A 472 -16.77 11.42 -6.82
C ALA A 472 -17.86 10.34 -6.73
N HIS A 473 -18.00 9.55 -7.79
CA HIS A 473 -18.73 8.30 -7.72
C HIS A 473 -17.85 7.27 -7.02
N SER A 474 -17.97 7.21 -5.69
CA SER A 474 -17.63 6.01 -4.93
C SER A 474 -18.70 4.97 -5.27
N GLN A 475 -18.33 3.99 -6.11
CA GLN A 475 -19.05 2.73 -6.24
C GLN A 475 -18.04 1.58 -6.20
N VAL A 476 -18.06 0.92 -5.03
CA VAL A 476 -17.66 -0.46 -4.66
C VAL A 476 -16.21 -0.86 -4.83
#